data_AF-A0A6J7A2K8-F1
#
_entry.id   AF-A0A6J7A2K8-F1
#
_cell.length_a   1.000
_cell.length_b   1.000
_cell.length_c   1.000
_cell.angle_alpha   90.00
_cell.angle_beta   90.00
_cell.angle_gamma   90.00
#
_symmetry.space_group_name_H-M   'P 1'
#
loop_
_entity.id
_entity.type
_entity.pdbx_description
1 polymer ?
#
loop_
_entity_poly.entity_id
_entity_poly.type
_entity_poly.pdbx_seq_one_letter_code
_entity_poly.pdbx_strand_id
1 'polypeptide(L)'
;MVPRRRLTEVLAKVYEIAERHELLVLNVFHAGDGNLHPLLVFDRREPGTMERVHLAGEEIVAVSVAVGGVLSGEHGIGLEKRDYMSLMFGPDDLEAQALLRRAFDPLALANPMKVLPSPASCGDVHSVPEGAWI
;
A
#
# COMPACT_ATOMS: atom_id res chain seq x y z
N MET A 1 -4.83 8.61 -1.51
CA MET A 1 -5.58 9.90 -1.43
C MET A 1 -5.06 10.71 -0.25
N VAL A 2 -4.98 12.03 -0.39
CA VAL A 2 -4.48 12.96 0.63
C VAL A 2 -5.39 14.19 0.77
N PRO A 3 -5.35 14.93 1.88
CA PRO A 3 -6.10 16.18 2.00
C PRO A 3 -5.75 17.13 0.86
N ARG A 4 -6.75 17.68 0.16
CA ARG A 4 -6.56 18.55 -1.02
C ARG A 4 -5.59 19.71 -0.78
N ARG A 5 -5.59 20.30 0.42
CA ARG A 5 -4.66 21.38 0.82
C ARG A 5 -3.19 20.96 0.92
N ARG A 6 -2.89 19.66 0.92
CA ARG A 6 -1.55 19.05 1.01
C ARG A 6 -1.09 18.44 -0.32
N LEU A 7 -1.88 18.56 -1.39
CA LEU A 7 -1.62 17.85 -2.65
C LEU A 7 -0.27 18.23 -3.26
N THR A 8 0.06 19.53 -3.29
CA THR A 8 1.34 20.02 -3.82
C THR A 8 2.53 19.56 -3.00
N GLU A 9 2.41 19.54 -1.67
CA GLU A 9 3.45 19.04 -0.77
C GLU A 9 3.73 17.56 -0.99
N VAL A 10 2.67 16.73 -1.05
CA VAL A 10 2.84 15.29 -1.26
C VAL A 10 3.40 15.02 -2.65
N LEU A 11 2.94 15.75 -3.66
CA LEU A 11 3.46 15.62 -5.02
C LEU A 11 4.97 15.93 -5.08
N ALA A 12 5.44 16.99 -4.42
CA ALA A 12 6.86 17.31 -4.33
C ALA A 12 7.65 16.17 -3.66
N LYS A 13 7.16 15.64 -2.55
CA LYS A 13 7.79 14.50 -1.85
C LYS A 13 7.84 13.24 -2.70
N VAL A 14 6.81 12.95 -3.49
CA VAL A 14 6.80 11.82 -4.43
C VAL A 14 7.94 11.96 -5.44
N TYR A 15 8.17 13.16 -5.99
CA TYR A 15 9.29 13.39 -6.90
C TYR A 15 10.64 13.20 -6.22
N GLU A 16 10.82 13.72 -5.00
CA GLU A 16 12.04 13.53 -4.21
C GLU A 16 12.31 12.06 -3.87
N ILE A 17 11.25 11.28 -3.54
CA ILE A 17 11.36 9.84 -3.29
C ILE A 17 11.80 9.11 -4.56
N ALA A 18 11.14 9.39 -5.70
CA ALA A 18 11.49 8.76 -6.97
C ALA A 18 12.94 9.04 -7.37
N GLU A 19 13.42 10.28 -7.18
CA GLU A 19 14.81 10.66 -7.45
C GLU A 19 15.81 9.90 -6.56
N ARG A 20 15.54 9.79 -5.25
CA ARG A 20 16.42 9.03 -4.32
C ARG A 20 16.55 7.55 -4.68
N HIS A 21 15.49 6.97 -5.24
CA HIS A 21 15.46 5.56 -5.65
C HIS A 21 15.87 5.34 -7.12
N GLU A 22 16.32 6.40 -7.80
CA GLU A 22 16.71 6.35 -9.22
C GLU A 22 15.57 5.80 -10.10
N LEU A 23 14.34 6.26 -9.84
CA LEU A 23 13.13 5.87 -10.56
C LEU A 23 12.52 7.08 -11.27
N LEU A 24 11.91 6.82 -12.43
CA LEU A 24 11.03 7.78 -13.08
C LEU A 24 9.62 7.65 -12.50
N VAL A 25 8.96 8.78 -12.23
CA VAL A 25 7.55 8.79 -11.79
C VAL A 25 6.70 9.67 -12.70
N LEU A 26 5.55 9.14 -13.11
CA LEU A 26 4.50 9.87 -13.81
C LEU A 26 3.32 10.04 -12.84
N ASN A 27 2.79 11.25 -12.70
CA ASN A 27 1.66 11.50 -11.82
C ASN A 27 0.38 11.72 -12.64
N VAL A 28 -0.66 10.95 -12.30
CA VAL A 28 -2.05 11.22 -12.68
C VAL A 28 -2.83 11.49 -11.41
N PHE A 29 -3.82 12.38 -11.42
CA PHE A 29 -4.57 12.66 -10.19
C PHE A 29 -5.97 13.18 -10.43
N HIS A 30 -6.88 12.76 -9.56
CA HIS A 30 -8.19 13.37 -9.38
C HIS A 30 -8.03 14.52 -8.39
N ALA A 31 -7.66 15.70 -8.88
CA ALA A 31 -7.37 16.86 -8.02
C ALA A 31 -8.56 17.28 -7.13
N GLY A 32 -9.77 17.03 -7.62
CA GLY A 32 -11.02 17.43 -6.96
C GLY A 32 -11.28 16.73 -5.63
N ASP A 33 -10.84 15.49 -5.48
CA ASP A 33 -11.00 14.68 -4.26
C ASP A 33 -9.67 14.41 -3.55
N GLY A 34 -8.53 14.79 -4.15
CA GLY A 34 -7.21 14.61 -3.55
C GLY A 34 -6.61 13.23 -3.81
N ASN A 35 -7.10 12.49 -4.80
CA ASN A 35 -6.55 11.20 -5.18
C ASN A 35 -5.34 11.34 -6.11
N LEU A 36 -4.18 10.87 -5.66
CA LEU A 36 -2.92 10.84 -6.39
C LEU A 36 -2.67 9.43 -6.91
N HIS A 37 -2.21 9.34 -8.16
CA HIS A 37 -1.75 8.11 -8.82
C HIS A 37 -0.31 8.30 -9.29
N PRO A 38 0.66 8.18 -8.37
CA PRO A 38 2.06 8.09 -8.76
C PRO A 38 2.31 6.74 -9.44
N LEU A 39 2.84 6.80 -10.66
CA LEU A 39 3.17 5.65 -11.50
C LEU A 39 4.68 5.56 -11.63
N LEU A 40 5.30 4.64 -10.89
CA LEU A 40 6.72 4.35 -11.00
C LEU A 40 6.98 3.60 -12.30
N VAL A 41 7.84 4.15 -13.15
CA VAL A 41 8.21 3.57 -14.45
C VAL A 41 9.53 2.86 -14.29
N PHE A 42 9.54 1.55 -14.58
CA PHE A 42 10.72 0.71 -14.36
C PHE A 42 10.76 -0.49 -15.32
N ASP A 43 11.95 -1.08 -15.47
CA ASP A 43 12.15 -2.35 -16.16
C ASP A 43 12.47 -3.45 -15.13
N ARG A 44 11.57 -4.44 -15.00
CA ARG A 44 11.71 -5.56 -14.05
C ARG A 44 12.94 -6.43 -14.34
N ARG A 45 13.49 -6.39 -15.55
CA ARG A 45 14.68 -7.17 -15.95
C ARG A 45 15.96 -6.61 -15.36
N GLU A 46 15.97 -5.33 -15.00
CA GLU A 46 17.13 -4.67 -14.41
C GLU A 46 17.29 -5.11 -12.94
N PRO A 47 18.43 -5.72 -12.57
CA PRO A 47 18.67 -6.21 -11.21
C PRO A 47 18.48 -5.12 -10.14
N GLY A 48 17.86 -5.49 -9.02
CA GLY A 48 17.61 -4.58 -7.89
C GLY A 48 16.50 -3.54 -8.13
N THR A 49 15.95 -3.42 -9.34
CA THR A 49 14.92 -2.41 -9.64
C THR A 49 13.63 -2.65 -8.87
N MET A 50 13.20 -3.90 -8.71
CA MET A 50 12.01 -4.22 -7.92
C MET A 50 12.16 -3.83 -6.44
N GLU A 51 13.36 -3.99 -5.87
CA GLU A 51 13.62 -3.58 -4.48
C GLU A 51 13.47 -2.06 -4.33
N ARG A 52 14.08 -1.29 -5.22
CA ARG A 52 13.92 0.19 -5.24
C ARG A 52 12.47 0.60 -5.43
N VAL A 53 11.72 -0.08 -6.31
CA VAL A 53 10.29 0.19 -6.54
C VAL A 53 9.47 -0.05 -5.28
N HIS A 54 9.69 -1.17 -4.58
CA HIS A 54 8.98 -1.47 -3.34
C HIS A 54 9.30 -0.46 -2.24
N LEU A 55 10.59 -0.10 -2.06
CA LEU A 55 11.00 0.90 -1.08
C LEU A 55 10.42 2.28 -1.39
N ALA A 56 10.43 2.71 -2.66
CA ALA A 56 9.81 3.95 -3.08
C ALA A 56 8.28 3.94 -2.83
N GLY A 57 7.62 2.82 -3.14
CA GLY A 57 6.19 2.65 -2.88
C GLY A 57 5.84 2.77 -1.40
N GLU A 58 6.62 2.13 -0.53
CA GLU A 58 6.48 2.21 0.93
C GLU A 58 6.59 3.66 1.43
N GLU A 59 7.62 4.39 0.99
CA GLU A 59 7.82 5.79 1.39
C GLU A 59 6.69 6.70 0.91
N ILE A 60 6.19 6.49 -0.32
CA ILE A 60 5.07 7.25 -0.87
C ILE A 60 3.79 7.03 -0.04
N VAL A 61 3.52 5.78 0.33
CA VAL A 61 2.39 5.42 1.19
C VAL A 61 2.54 6.06 2.58
N ALA A 62 3.72 5.94 3.20
CA ALA A 62 4.00 6.50 4.51
C ALA A 62 3.82 8.02 4.53
N VAL A 63 4.35 8.74 3.53
CA VAL A 63 4.16 10.20 3.41
C VAL A 63 2.69 10.56 3.23
N SER A 64 1.95 9.78 2.43
CA SER A 64 0.52 10.01 2.21
C SER A 64 -0.28 9.89 3.49
N VAL A 65 -0.03 8.86 4.30
CA VAL A 65 -0.71 8.67 5.59
C VAL A 65 -0.27 9.73 6.62
N ALA A 66 1.02 10.08 6.67
CA ALA A 66 1.56 11.06 7.61
C ALA A 66 0.94 12.46 7.47
N VAL A 67 0.44 12.84 6.29
CA VAL A 67 -0.27 14.11 6.07
C VAL A 67 -1.78 14.03 6.34
N GLY A 68 -2.27 12.92 6.90
CA GLY A 68 -3.69 12.65 7.14
C GLY A 68 -4.43 12.09 5.92
N GLY A 69 -3.70 11.45 4.99
CA GLY A 69 -4.28 10.73 3.88
C GLY A 69 -4.66 9.29 4.24
N VAL A 70 -4.97 8.50 3.20
CA VAL A 70 -5.38 7.10 3.34
C VAL A 70 -4.56 6.20 2.41
N LEU A 71 -4.35 4.94 2.83
CA LEU A 71 -3.58 3.91 2.11
C LEU A 71 -4.10 3.68 0.69
N SER A 72 -5.41 3.74 0.51
CA SER A 72 -6.04 3.60 -0.79
C SER A 72 -7.29 4.46 -0.88
N GLY A 73 -7.36 5.32 -1.90
CA GLY A 73 -8.57 6.10 -2.20
C GLY A 73 -9.63 5.25 -2.90
N GLU A 74 -9.21 4.38 -3.83
CA GLU A 74 -10.12 3.67 -4.73
C GLU A 74 -9.67 2.25 -5.14
N HIS A 75 -8.37 1.91 -5.10
CA HIS A 75 -7.86 0.61 -5.60
C HIS A 75 -7.85 -0.50 -4.54
N GLY A 76 -8.30 -0.21 -3.32
CA GLY A 76 -8.24 -1.13 -2.19
C GLY A 76 -6.82 -1.41 -1.68
N ILE A 77 -6.71 -2.40 -0.79
CA ILE A 77 -5.47 -2.75 -0.08
C ILE A 77 -4.72 -3.88 -0.79
N GLY A 78 -5.43 -4.95 -1.16
CA GLY A 78 -4.85 -6.08 -1.88
C GLY A 78 -3.70 -6.74 -1.11
N LEU A 79 -2.69 -7.20 -1.84
CA LEU A 79 -1.46 -7.74 -1.28
C LEU A 79 -0.46 -6.63 -0.95
N GLU A 80 -0.33 -5.68 -1.88
CA GLU A 80 0.68 -4.63 -1.88
C GLU A 80 0.62 -3.74 -0.65
N LYS A 81 -0.58 -3.29 -0.24
CA LYS A 81 -0.74 -2.32 0.86
C LYS A 81 -1.08 -2.95 2.19
N ARG A 82 -1.20 -4.27 2.23
CA ARG A 82 -1.63 -5.04 3.41
C ARG A 82 -0.76 -4.73 4.63
N ASP A 83 0.56 -4.75 4.43
CA ASP A 83 1.52 -4.61 5.53
C ASP A 83 1.60 -3.17 6.06
N TYR A 84 0.99 -2.21 5.35
CA TYR A 84 0.88 -0.81 5.77
C TYR A 84 -0.43 -0.50 6.51
N MET A 85 -1.33 -1.49 6.69
CA MET A 85 -2.62 -1.29 7.35
C MET A 85 -2.49 -0.72 8.77
N SER A 86 -1.44 -1.08 9.50
CA SER A 86 -1.14 -0.57 10.85
C SER A 86 -0.79 0.92 10.88
N LEU A 87 -0.48 1.55 9.74
CA LEU A 87 -0.31 3.01 9.66
C LEU A 87 -1.62 3.77 9.83
N MET A 88 -2.77 3.10 9.58
CA MET A 88 -4.10 3.71 9.64
C MET A 88 -4.99 3.13 10.73
N PHE A 89 -4.84 1.85 11.04
CA PHE A 89 -5.75 1.11 11.91
C PHE A 89 -5.01 0.62 13.14
N GLY A 90 -5.61 0.84 14.31
CA GLY A 90 -5.10 0.32 15.57
C GLY A 90 -5.26 -1.21 15.67
N PRO A 91 -4.64 -1.84 16.67
CA PRO A 91 -4.78 -3.28 16.91
C PRO A 91 -6.25 -3.72 17.05
N ASP A 92 -7.07 -2.95 17.77
CA ASP A 92 -8.49 -3.27 17.98
C ASP A 92 -9.31 -3.17 16.67
N ASP A 93 -9.01 -2.17 15.83
CA ASP A 93 -9.64 -2.01 14.52
C ASP A 93 -9.33 -3.20 13.60
N LEU A 94 -8.07 -3.65 13.62
CA LEU A 94 -7.60 -4.78 12.80
C LEU A 94 -8.20 -6.10 13.30
N GLU A 95 -8.29 -6.30 14.62
CA GLU A 95 -8.93 -7.48 15.19
C GLU A 95 -10.43 -7.53 14.88
N ALA A 96 -11.13 -6.39 14.94
CA ALA A 96 -12.53 -6.32 14.55
C ALA A 96 -12.74 -6.69 13.07
N GLN A 97 -11.86 -6.21 12.17
CA GLN A 97 -11.89 -6.59 10.76
C GLN A 97 -11.58 -8.08 10.55
N ALA A 98 -10.64 -8.64 11.32
CA ALA A 98 -10.30 -10.07 11.26
C ALA A 98 -11.45 -10.96 11.76
N LEU A 99 -12.14 -10.57 12.84
CA LEU A 99 -13.34 -11.24 13.33
C LEU A 99 -14.44 -11.27 12.28
N LEU A 100 -14.67 -10.14 11.60
CA LEU A 100 -15.64 -10.06 10.50
C LEU A 100 -15.28 -11.04 9.38
N ARG A 101 -14.00 -11.09 8.95
CA ARG A 101 -13.54 -12.05 7.94
C ARG A 101 -13.80 -13.49 8.38
N ARG A 102 -13.41 -13.87 9.61
CA ARG A 102 -13.56 -15.23 10.13
C ARG A 102 -15.02 -15.69 10.22
N ALA A 103 -15.95 -14.76 10.45
CA ALA A 103 -17.38 -15.08 10.46
C ALA A 103 -17.92 -15.57 9.11
N PHE A 104 -17.34 -15.09 8.00
CA PHE A 104 -17.78 -15.42 6.63
C PHE A 104 -16.83 -16.37 5.89
N ASP A 105 -15.56 -16.45 6.30
CA ASP A 105 -14.53 -17.31 5.71
C ASP A 105 -13.72 -18.04 6.80
N PRO A 106 -14.37 -18.97 7.55
CA PRO A 106 -13.74 -19.65 8.68
C PRO A 106 -12.57 -20.56 8.29
N LEU A 107 -12.47 -20.92 7.01
CA LEU A 107 -11.40 -21.76 6.45
C LEU A 107 -10.34 -20.96 5.69
N ALA A 108 -10.43 -19.62 5.68
CA ALA A 108 -9.50 -18.71 5.00
C ALA A 108 -9.31 -19.01 3.49
N LEU A 109 -10.35 -19.45 2.80
CA LEU A 109 -10.30 -19.83 1.39
C LEU A 109 -10.42 -18.63 0.45
N ALA A 110 -11.11 -17.57 0.87
CA ALA A 110 -11.37 -16.41 0.04
C ALA A 110 -10.19 -15.44 0.10
N ASN A 111 -9.37 -15.43 -0.95
CA ASN A 111 -8.21 -14.53 -1.08
C ASN A 111 -7.32 -14.53 0.18
N PRO A 112 -6.70 -15.68 0.54
CA PRO A 112 -5.72 -15.71 1.62
C PRO A 112 -4.62 -14.67 1.38
N MET A 113 -4.04 -14.15 2.46
CA MET A 113 -2.92 -13.20 2.43
C MET A 113 -3.19 -11.80 1.86
N LYS A 114 -4.43 -11.46 1.53
CA LYS A 114 -4.79 -10.11 1.05
C LYS A 114 -5.56 -9.32 2.12
N VAL A 115 -5.50 -8.00 2.01
CA VAL A 115 -6.22 -6.98 2.79
C VAL A 115 -5.77 -6.83 4.24
N LEU A 116 -5.84 -7.89 5.05
CA LEU A 116 -5.48 -7.82 6.47
C LEU A 116 -4.06 -8.35 6.71
N PRO A 117 -3.25 -7.69 7.57
CA PRO A 117 -1.94 -8.20 7.97
C PRO A 117 -2.03 -9.64 8.49
N SER A 118 -1.03 -10.44 8.16
CA SER A 118 -0.84 -11.79 8.69
C SER A 118 0.59 -11.88 9.27
N PRO A 119 0.79 -12.47 10.46
CA PRO A 119 -0.16 -13.25 11.24
C PRO A 119 -0.98 -12.39 12.21
N ALA A 120 -2.30 -12.62 12.25
CA ALA A 120 -3.15 -12.14 13.34
C ALA A 120 -3.48 -13.29 14.33
N SER A 121 -3.33 -14.55 13.90
CA SER A 121 -3.63 -15.74 14.68
C SER A 121 -2.76 -16.96 14.30
N CYS A 122 -2.78 -17.99 15.16
CA CYS A 122 -1.96 -19.21 15.05
C CYS A 122 -2.29 -20.13 13.84
N GLY A 123 -3.26 -19.77 12.99
CA GLY A 123 -3.65 -20.54 11.79
C GLY A 123 -3.49 -19.79 10.48
N ASP A 124 -2.97 -18.56 10.52
CA ASP A 124 -2.88 -17.73 9.32
C ASP A 124 -1.69 -18.17 8.45
N VAL A 125 -1.88 -18.10 7.13
CA VAL A 125 -0.80 -18.34 6.17
C VAL A 125 0.31 -17.30 6.42
N HIS A 126 1.57 -17.76 6.49
CA HIS A 126 2.68 -16.90 6.91
C HIS A 126 3.51 -16.33 5.76
N SER A 127 3.32 -16.82 4.53
CA SER A 127 4.14 -16.38 3.39
C SER A 127 3.31 -16.13 2.14
N VAL A 128 3.76 -15.12 1.40
CA VAL A 128 3.27 -14.78 0.07
C VAL A 128 4.01 -15.67 -0.92
N PRO A 129 3.34 -16.41 -1.82
CA PRO A 129 4.01 -17.25 -2.80
C PRO A 129 4.96 -16.46 -3.69
N GLU A 130 6.07 -17.08 -4.08
CA GLU A 130 6.99 -16.49 -5.04
C GLU A 130 6.26 -16.20 -6.37
N GLY A 131 6.50 -15.02 -6.94
CA GLY A 131 5.81 -14.56 -8.15
C GLY A 131 4.41 -13.98 -7.94
N ALA A 132 3.89 -13.92 -6.71
CA ALA A 132 2.61 -13.23 -6.44
C ALA A 132 2.69 -11.70 -6.61
N TRP A 133 3.90 -11.14 -6.55
CA TRP A 133 4.21 -9.77 -6.97
C TRP A 133 4.36 -9.75 -8.49
N ILE A 134 3.36 -9.16 -9.15
CA ILE A 134 3.33 -8.95 -10.62
C ILE A 134 4.34 -7.85 -11.00
#